data_AF-A0A381Z748-F1
#
_entry.id   AF-A0A381Z748-F1
#
_cell.length_a   1.000
_cell.length_b   1.000
_cell.length_c   1.000
_cell.angle_alpha   90.00
_cell.angle_beta   90.00
_cell.angle_gamma   90.00
#
_symmetry.space_group_name_H-M   'P 1'
#
loop_
_entity.id
_entity.type
_entity.pdbx_description
1 polymer ?
#
loop_
_entity_poly.entity_id
_entity_poly.type
_entity_poly.pdbx_seq_one_letter_code
_entity_poly.pdbx_strand_id
1 'polypeptide(L)'
;MLVFNLYRSIPITETIILGVDKGYGLNQVIDTLNKRELIRRPLILKAYIKIFKSTVNIKAGEYEIAKNENVFQLIKKINEGSVFYRQIRLKEGSTVSEILDLF
;
A
#
# COMPACT_ATOMS: atom_id res chain seq x y z
N MET A 1 -10.97 19.59 12.87
CA MET A 1 -10.34 18.81 13.97
C MET A 1 -10.16 17.32 13.64
N LEU A 2 -11.13 16.64 13.00
CA LEU A 2 -11.06 15.18 12.75
C LEU A 2 -10.02 14.70 11.70
N VAL A 3 -9.76 15.47 10.65
CA VAL A 3 -8.86 15.09 9.54
C VAL A 3 -7.38 15.04 9.97
N PHE A 4 -7.01 15.79 11.03
CA PHE A 4 -5.62 15.86 11.52
C PHE A 4 -5.07 14.48 11.93
N ASN A 5 -5.93 13.56 12.35
CA ASN A 5 -5.52 12.20 12.69
C ASN A 5 -4.94 11.43 11.50
N LEU A 6 -5.36 11.76 10.28
CA LEU A 6 -4.87 11.12 9.04
C LEU A 6 -3.48 11.61 8.62
N TYR A 7 -3.03 12.75 9.14
CA TYR A 7 -1.67 13.27 8.94
C TYR A 7 -0.65 12.68 9.92
N ARG A 8 -1.09 11.90 10.91
CA ARG A 8 -0.18 11.16 11.78
C ARG A 8 0.49 10.03 11.00
N SER A 9 1.70 9.70 11.41
CA SER A 9 2.39 8.52 10.92
C SER A 9 1.60 7.25 11.25
N ILE A 10 1.67 6.28 10.35
CA ILE A 10 1.15 4.94 10.56
C ILE A 10 1.91 4.33 11.77
N PRO A 11 1.22 3.66 12.71
CA PRO A 11 1.82 3.14 13.94
C PRO A 11 2.64 1.87 13.67
N ILE A 12 3.76 2.00 12.96
CA ILE A 12 4.68 0.91 12.63
C ILE A 12 6.07 1.16 13.23
N THR A 13 6.67 0.09 13.75
CA THR A 13 8.03 0.13 14.32
C THR A 13 9.10 -0.07 13.24
N GLU A 14 8.75 -0.86 12.21
CA GLU A 14 9.60 -1.26 11.09
C GLU A 14 8.88 -1.07 9.76
N THR A 15 9.65 -1.04 8.68
CA THR A 15 9.11 -0.94 7.32
C THR A 15 8.36 -2.21 6.95
N ILE A 16 7.12 -2.07 6.49
CA ILE A 16 6.26 -3.20 6.12
C ILE A 16 5.88 -3.15 4.65
N ILE A 17 5.59 -4.31 4.06
CA ILE A 17 5.11 -4.41 2.68
C ILE A 17 3.60 -4.68 2.70
N LEU A 18 2.85 -3.85 1.99
CA LEU A 18 1.42 -4.01 1.76
C LEU A 18 1.19 -4.51 0.34
N GLY A 19 0.62 -5.71 0.21
CA GLY A 19 0.12 -6.22 -1.07
C GLY A 19 -1.25 -5.63 -1.41
N VAL A 20 -1.42 -5.17 -2.64
CA VAL A 20 -2.69 -4.75 -3.24
C VAL A 20 -2.94 -5.64 -4.45
N ASP A 21 -3.92 -6.55 -4.35
CA ASP A 21 -4.18 -7.50 -5.41
C ASP A 21 -4.88 -6.85 -6.62
N LYS A 22 -4.79 -7.51 -7.78
CA LYS A 22 -5.52 -7.08 -8.98
C LYS A 22 -7.01 -7.03 -8.71
N GLY A 23 -7.64 -5.91 -9.10
CA GLY A 23 -9.06 -5.68 -8.89
C GLY A 23 -9.41 -5.08 -7.52
N TYR A 24 -8.43 -4.82 -6.64
CA TYR A 24 -8.70 -4.11 -5.39
C TYR A 24 -9.16 -2.68 -5.66
N GLY A 25 -10.32 -2.33 -5.11
CA GLY A 25 -10.81 -0.97 -5.03
C GLY A 25 -10.36 -0.25 -3.77
N LEU A 26 -10.63 1.06 -3.71
CA LEU A 26 -10.28 1.91 -2.56
C LEU A 26 -10.80 1.34 -1.23
N ASN A 27 -12.03 0.83 -1.20
CA ASN A 27 -12.62 0.26 0.01
C ASN A 27 -11.82 -0.95 0.52
N GLN A 28 -11.42 -1.86 -0.37
CA GLN A 28 -10.67 -3.05 0.01
C GLN A 28 -9.27 -2.70 0.54
N VAL A 29 -8.62 -1.69 -0.03
CA VAL A 29 -7.36 -1.15 0.49
C VAL A 29 -7.56 -0.59 1.90
N ILE A 30 -8.58 0.26 2.10
CA ILE A 30 -8.88 0.84 3.42
C ILE A 30 -9.24 -0.25 4.44
N ASP A 31 -10.01 -1.25 4.06
CA ASP A 31 -10.39 -2.37 4.93
C ASP A 31 -9.16 -3.21 5.30
N THR A 32 -8.23 -3.43 4.37
CA THR A 32 -6.97 -4.14 4.62
C THR A 32 -6.09 -3.35 5.60
N LEU A 33 -5.98 -2.04 5.40
CA LEU A 33 -5.26 -1.16 6.32
C LEU A 33 -5.87 -1.17 7.73
N ASN A 34 -7.21 -1.19 7.82
CA ASN A 34 -7.92 -1.22 9.09
C ASN A 34 -7.75 -2.57 9.81
N LYS A 35 -7.85 -3.70 9.07
CA LYS A 35 -7.63 -5.05 9.61
C LYS A 35 -6.22 -5.26 10.16
N ARG A 36 -5.23 -4.59 9.57
CA ARG A 36 -3.84 -4.59 10.04
C ARG A 36 -3.55 -3.51 11.10
N GLU A 37 -4.60 -2.83 11.59
CA GLU A 37 -4.51 -1.74 12.59
C GLU A 37 -3.62 -0.56 12.18
N LEU A 38 -3.37 -0.39 10.88
CA LEU A 38 -2.51 0.66 10.31
C LEU A 38 -3.21 2.02 10.27
N ILE A 39 -4.54 2.04 10.38
CA ILE A 39 -5.36 3.24 10.40
C ILE A 39 -6.37 3.20 11.54
N ARG A 40 -6.59 4.36 12.20
CA ARG A 40 -7.55 4.45 13.31
C ARG A 40 -8.99 4.74 12.87
N ARG A 41 -9.18 5.36 11.71
CA ARG A 41 -10.47 5.93 11.28
C ARG A 41 -10.71 5.71 9.77
N PRO A 42 -11.08 4.48 9.34
CA PRO A 42 -11.26 4.14 7.93
C PRO A 42 -12.34 4.99 7.23
N LEU A 43 -13.45 5.29 7.91
CA LEU A 43 -14.55 6.07 7.35
C LEU A 43 -14.14 7.52 7.00
N ILE A 44 -13.33 8.14 7.86
CA ILE A 44 -12.86 9.52 7.66
C ILE A 44 -11.89 9.55 6.46
N LEU A 45 -10.99 8.57 6.37
CA LEU A 45 -10.08 8.41 5.24
C LEU A 45 -10.85 8.24 3.92
N LYS A 46 -11.86 7.36 3.90
CA LYS A 46 -12.71 7.12 2.73
C LYS A 46 -13.44 8.39 2.29
N ALA A 47 -14.08 9.09 3.23
CA ALA A 47 -14.79 10.34 2.95
C ALA A 47 -13.84 11.40 2.41
N TYR A 48 -12.67 11.58 3.03
CA TYR A 48 -11.66 12.52 2.58
C TYR A 48 -11.21 12.22 1.15
N ILE A 49 -10.85 10.98 0.85
CA ILE A 49 -10.40 10.60 -0.49
C ILE A 49 -11.51 10.85 -1.52
N LYS A 50 -12.76 10.48 -1.22
CA LYS A 50 -13.89 10.67 -2.14
C LYS A 50 -14.22 12.14 -2.41
N ILE A 51 -14.00 13.03 -1.44
CA ILE A 51 -14.31 14.47 -1.55
C ILE A 51 -13.15 15.23 -2.21
N PHE A 52 -11.91 14.92 -1.83
CA PHE A 52 -10.73 15.73 -2.21
C PHE A 52 -9.91 15.13 -3.35
N LYS A 53 -10.14 13.88 -3.76
CA LYS A 53 -9.45 13.25 -4.90
C LYS A 53 -10.46 12.89 -5.98
N SER A 54 -10.42 13.64 -7.09
CA SER A 54 -11.31 13.43 -8.24
C SER A 54 -11.06 12.11 -8.98
N THR A 55 -9.82 11.59 -8.93
CA THR A 55 -9.47 10.32 -9.59
C THR A 55 -8.60 9.48 -8.66
N VAL A 56 -9.18 8.40 -8.14
CA VAL A 56 -8.49 7.39 -7.35
C VAL A 56 -8.33 6.17 -8.23
N ASN A 57 -7.11 5.93 -8.71
CA ASN A 57 -6.77 4.75 -9.48
C ASN A 57 -5.94 3.82 -8.61
N ILE A 58 -6.56 2.80 -8.03
CA ILE A 58 -5.85 1.82 -7.21
C ILE A 58 -5.08 0.88 -8.14
N LYS A 59 -3.76 1.02 -8.17
CA LYS A 59 -2.89 0.12 -8.93
C LYS A 59 -2.53 -1.09 -8.07
N ALA A 60 -2.49 -2.25 -8.71
CA ALA A 60 -2.09 -3.49 -8.06
C ALA A 60 -0.56 -3.56 -7.94
N GLY A 61 -0.08 -4.15 -6.85
CA GLY A 61 1.34 -4.30 -6.58
C GLY A 61 1.64 -4.35 -5.09
N GLU A 62 2.92 -4.53 -4.79
CA GLU A 62 3.44 -4.42 -3.43
C GLU A 62 3.87 -2.97 -3.16
N TYR A 63 3.51 -2.44 -1.99
CA TYR A 63 3.87 -1.09 -1.58
C TYR A 63 4.57 -1.14 -0.24
N GLU A 64 5.79 -0.64 -0.20
CA GLU A 64 6.53 -0.43 1.03
C GLU A 64 5.86 0.68 1.86
N ILE A 65 5.76 0.53 3.17
CA ILE A 65 5.30 1.57 4.10
C ILE A 65 6.48 1.90 5.00
N ALA A 66 7.09 3.06 4.76
CA ALA A 66 8.28 3.48 5.50
C ALA A 66 7.93 3.95 6.91
N LYS A 67 8.89 3.82 7.84
CA LYS A 67 8.76 4.39 9.19
C LYS A 67 8.50 5.90 9.08
N ASN A 68 7.48 6.38 9.79
CA ASN A 68 6.97 7.76 9.75
C ASN A 68 6.15 8.14 8.51
N GLU A 69 5.91 7.22 7.58
CA GLU A 69 4.99 7.46 6.47
C GLU A 69 3.55 7.59 6.99
N ASN A 70 2.82 8.56 6.46
CA ASN A 70 1.40 8.72 6.77
C ASN A 70 0.52 8.06 5.70
N VAL A 71 -0.75 7.91 6.02
CA VAL A 71 -1.71 7.20 5.16
C VAL A 71 -1.90 7.92 3.81
N PHE A 72 -1.78 9.24 3.76
CA PHE A 72 -1.92 9.99 2.51
C PHE A 72 -0.76 9.74 1.55
N GLN A 73 0.46 9.65 2.06
CA GLN A 73 1.63 9.29 1.28
C GLN A 73 1.50 7.88 0.71
N LEU A 74 1.03 6.93 1.52
CA LEU A 74 0.75 5.57 1.07
C LEU A 74 -0.33 5.53 -0.04
N ILE A 75 -1.47 6.18 0.16
CA ILE A 75 -2.54 6.23 -0.85
C ILE A 75 -2.05 6.92 -2.12
N LYS A 76 -1.20 7.96 -2.00
CA LYS A 76 -0.57 8.60 -3.15
C LYS A 76 0.32 7.63 -3.93
N LYS A 77 1.18 6.85 -3.25
CA LYS A 77 2.01 5.81 -3.87
C LYS A 77 1.19 4.74 -4.59
N ILE A 78 0.09 4.30 -3.96
CA ILE A 78 -0.83 3.35 -4.57
C ILE A 78 -1.47 3.94 -5.84
N ASN A 79 -1.86 5.22 -5.81
CA ASN A 79 -2.44 5.90 -6.95
C ASN A 79 -1.45 6.11 -8.10
N GLU A 80 -0.22 6.48 -7.76
CA GLU A 80 0.88 6.72 -8.72
C GLU A 80 1.42 5.40 -9.28
N GLY A 81 1.31 4.30 -8.53
CA GLY A 81 1.88 3.01 -8.91
C GLY A 81 3.36 2.91 -8.57
N SER A 82 3.79 3.58 -7.49
CA SER A 82 5.14 3.48 -6.93
C SER A 82 5.34 2.13 -6.24
N VAL A 83 5.29 1.06 -7.03
CA VAL A 83 5.39 -0.34 -6.59
C VAL A 83 6.81 -0.63 -6.11
N PHE A 84 6.90 -1.37 -5.01
CA PHE A 84 8.14 -1.92 -4.49
C PHE A 84 8.52 -3.17 -5.29
N TYR A 85 9.72 -3.19 -5.85
CA TYR A 85 10.26 -4.33 -6.56
C TYR A 85 11.22 -5.10 -5.67
N ARG A 86 10.97 -6.40 -5.50
CA ARG A 86 11.90 -7.29 -4.80
C ARG A 86 13.10 -7.57 -5.69
N GLN A 87 14.29 -7.53 -5.10
CA GLN A 87 15.49 -7.97 -5.77
C GLN A 87 15.60 -9.50 -5.67
N ILE A 88 15.61 -10.17 -6.82
CA ILE A 88 15.90 -11.61 -6.93
C ILE A 88 17.33 -11.81 -7.45
N ARG A 89 18.02 -12.84 -6.96
CA ARG A 89 19.35 -13.24 -7.45
C ARG A 89 19.22 -14.57 -8.18
N LEU A 90 19.54 -14.56 -9.46
CA LEU A 90 19.51 -15.75 -10.31
C LEU A 90 20.94 -16.24 -10.49
N LYS A 91 21.12 -17.56 -10.46
CA LYS A 91 22.39 -18.18 -10.80
C LYS A 91 22.53 -18.19 -12.33
N GLU A 92 23.72 -17.88 -12.82
CA GLU A 92 24.00 -18.00 -14.26
C GLU A 92 23.80 -19.44 -14.71
N GLY A 93 23.09 -19.62 -15.83
CA GLY A 93 22.69 -20.94 -16.32
C GLY A 93 21.43 -21.53 -15.68
N SER A 94 20.74 -20.79 -14.80
CA SER A 94 19.45 -21.25 -14.27
C SER A 94 18.40 -21.44 -15.36
N THR A 95 17.58 -22.47 -15.19
CA THR A 95 16.48 -22.77 -16.11
C THR A 95 15.23 -21.97 -15.75
N VAL A 96 14.31 -21.83 -16.71
CA VAL A 96 13.02 -21.15 -16.46
C VAL A 96 12.23 -21.83 -15.34
N SER A 97 12.31 -23.16 -15.21
CA SER A 97 11.64 -23.89 -14.14
C SER A 97 12.20 -23.52 -12.76
N GLU A 98 13.53 -23.45 -12.63
CA GLU A 98 14.19 -23.04 -11.37
C GLU A 98 13.85 -21.59 -10.98
N ILE A 99 13.62 -20.72 -11.97
CA ILE A 99 13.22 -19.33 -11.73
C ILE A 99 11.78 -19.26 -11.23
N LEU A 100 10.88 -20.09 -11.76
CA LEU A 100 9.47 -20.11 -11.34
C LEU A 100 9.30 -20.58 -9.89
N ASP A 101 10.19 -21.46 -9.41
CA ASP A 101 10.20 -21.92 -8.01
C ASP A 101 10.60 -20.83 -6.99
N LEU A 102 11.05 -19.65 -7.45
CA LEU A 102 11.42 -18.52 -6.59
C LEU A 102 10.24 -17.57 -6.25
N PHE A 103 9.05 -17.81 -6.81
CA PHE A 103 7.86 -16.96 -6.68
C PHE A 103 6.71 -17.70 -5.97
#